data_AF-A0A0K8RIF1-F1
#
_entry.id   AF-A0A0K8RIF1-F1
#
_cell.length_a   1.000
_cell.length_b   1.000
_cell.length_c   1.000
_cell.angle_alpha   90.00
_cell.angle_beta   90.00
_cell.angle_gamma   90.00
#
_symmetry.space_group_name_H-M   'P 1'
#
loop_
_entity.id
_entity.type
_entity.pdbx_description
1 polymer ?
#
loop_
_entity_poly.entity_id
_entity_poly.type
_entity_poly.pdbx_seq_one_letter_code
_entity_poly.pdbx_strand_id
1 'polypeptide(L)'
;MLNLEKSSVFSDRFQFITHTENSKITHHINASDVEHNLYHDTEKDAAIMITDDDDGLRVEGILGDTLRIRPSSVMERNAEGHVAHELFEVPLRHPGGDDTVPVETRNAGTSRRRPITPLSERSGTGSRLVVSPEVHVVIDRAHVKHFKLRSKLMEYLAIFMAAVNLKYRTMMYVDLQLVVTKVTVFHNISEPFITRSDHHPTIMLGETLWNFSTYVGRTEKDFESDDMVVLLTGMDIGYVNPTTNESYGLGIAGLANLGGACGLWTRGALVEDVPKTFSGVVTFAHECGHLLGIAHDGSPPQTYLKGNIGAKECPASDRYIMSPSMGITSISKFSYCSAQQLYMFVGDPSRDCLRNSPSRHSARVSLQRWNKTLVSPVELCKLEYPDRSILGYVEELAGATPALGMATCPRCTAETTKDTKTAYQINQRYPTAIAIVIRPTQAKSASTRNV
;
A
#
# COMPACT_ATOMS: atom_id res chain seq x y z
N MET A 1 9.16 -9.19 14.76
CA MET A 1 7.87 -8.84 15.38
C MET A 1 7.35 -7.61 14.69
N LEU A 2 6.05 -7.64 14.40
CA LEU A 2 5.31 -6.52 13.83
C LEU A 2 4.53 -5.82 14.94
N ASN A 3 4.63 -4.50 14.99
CA ASN A 3 3.86 -3.60 15.83
C ASN A 3 2.65 -3.12 15.02
N LEU A 4 1.58 -3.91 15.07
CA LEU A 4 0.42 -3.71 14.21
C LEU A 4 -0.52 -2.60 14.70
N GLU A 5 -0.78 -1.63 13.84
CA GLU A 5 -1.79 -0.60 13.98
C GLU A 5 -2.88 -0.77 12.94
N LYS A 6 -4.11 -0.36 13.27
CA LYS A 6 -5.20 -0.34 12.28
C LYS A 6 -4.87 0.59 11.12
N SER A 7 -5.12 0.14 9.90
CA SER A 7 -5.02 0.99 8.72
C SER A 7 -6.40 1.34 8.20
N SER A 8 -6.52 2.52 7.59
CA SER A 8 -7.70 2.92 6.82
C SER A 8 -7.25 3.68 5.59
N VAL A 9 -7.68 3.24 4.42
CA VAL A 9 -7.18 3.69 3.11
C VAL A 9 -8.30 4.09 2.15
N PHE A 10 -9.53 3.65 2.38
CA PHE A 10 -10.73 4.09 1.67
C PHE A 10 -11.42 5.24 2.41
N SER A 11 -12.22 6.03 1.69
CA SER A 11 -13.23 6.90 2.34
C SER A 11 -14.29 6.04 3.04
N ASP A 12 -14.90 6.56 4.12
CA ASP A 12 -15.91 5.85 4.94
C ASP A 12 -16.91 5.05 4.11
N ARG A 13 -17.36 5.70 3.03
CA ARG A 13 -18.12 5.09 1.95
C ARG A 13 -17.44 5.45 0.64
N PHE A 14 -17.13 4.44 -0.17
CA PHE A 14 -16.47 4.62 -1.47
C PHE A 14 -17.29 3.92 -2.56
N GLN A 15 -17.07 4.31 -3.81
CA GLN A 15 -17.78 3.72 -4.96
C GLN A 15 -16.97 2.57 -5.57
N PHE A 16 -17.63 1.45 -5.83
CA PHE A 16 -17.09 0.37 -6.65
C PHE A 16 -17.91 0.28 -7.93
N ILE A 17 -17.29 0.62 -9.05
CA ILE A 17 -17.91 0.77 -10.35
C ILE A 17 -17.47 -0.39 -11.23
N THR A 18 -18.43 -1.10 -11.82
CA THR A 18 -18.17 -2.20 -12.73
C THR A 18 -18.66 -1.83 -14.12
N HIS A 19 -17.74 -1.81 -15.09
CA HIS A 19 -18.09 -1.70 -16.50
C HIS A 19 -18.28 -3.09 -17.10
N THR A 20 -19.48 -3.31 -17.62
CA THR A 20 -19.87 -4.47 -18.43
C THR A 20 -20.16 -4.01 -19.86
N GLU A 21 -20.37 -4.95 -20.79
CA GLU A 21 -20.59 -4.64 -22.22
C GLU A 21 -21.70 -3.62 -22.48
N ASN A 22 -22.78 -3.66 -21.68
CA ASN A 22 -23.99 -2.86 -21.92
C ASN A 22 -24.36 -1.93 -20.74
N SER A 23 -23.61 -1.99 -19.63
CA SER A 23 -24.00 -1.24 -18.43
C SER A 23 -22.83 -0.89 -17.52
N LYS A 24 -23.00 0.23 -16.82
CA LYS A 24 -22.16 0.68 -15.71
C LYS A 24 -22.94 0.47 -14.42
N ILE A 25 -22.41 -0.33 -13.51
CA ILE A 25 -23.04 -0.60 -12.21
C ILE A 25 -22.19 0.03 -11.12
N THR A 26 -22.80 0.90 -10.31
CA THR A 26 -22.12 1.56 -9.18
C THR A 26 -22.64 0.98 -7.86
N HIS A 27 -21.76 0.29 -7.14
CA HIS A 27 -21.99 -0.10 -5.76
C HIS A 27 -21.39 0.93 -4.82
N HIS A 28 -22.03 1.16 -3.68
CA HIS A 28 -21.43 1.94 -2.60
C HIS A 28 -21.07 0.98 -1.48
N ILE A 29 -19.81 0.99 -1.07
CA ILE A 29 -19.24 0.05 -0.11
C ILE A 29 -18.81 0.85 1.14
N ASN A 30 -19.08 0.30 2.33
CA ASN A 30 -18.53 0.86 3.56
C ASN A 30 -17.09 0.37 3.73
N ALA A 31 -16.15 1.28 4.00
CA ALA A 31 -14.74 0.93 4.21
C ALA A 31 -14.55 -0.09 5.33
N SER A 32 -15.38 -0.02 6.38
CA SER A 32 -15.37 -0.97 7.50
C SER A 32 -15.53 -2.42 7.05
N ASP A 33 -16.30 -2.68 6.00
CA ASP A 33 -16.56 -4.05 5.54
C ASP A 33 -15.32 -4.67 4.89
N VAL A 34 -14.38 -3.84 4.41
CA VAL A 34 -13.15 -4.26 3.75
C VAL A 34 -11.94 -4.18 4.69
N GLU A 35 -11.82 -3.09 5.46
CA GLU A 35 -10.60 -2.77 6.22
C GLU A 35 -10.64 -3.20 7.69
N HIS A 36 -11.75 -3.78 8.16
CA HIS A 36 -11.90 -4.19 9.57
C HIS A 36 -10.81 -5.14 10.06
N ASN A 37 -10.07 -5.79 9.17
CA ASN A 37 -8.97 -6.71 9.46
C ASN A 37 -7.62 -6.26 8.90
N LEU A 38 -7.52 -5.01 8.43
CA LEU A 38 -6.32 -4.42 7.85
C LEU A 38 -5.45 -3.76 8.93
N TYR A 39 -4.16 -4.08 8.87
CA TYR A 39 -3.16 -3.56 9.79
C TYR A 39 -1.89 -3.13 9.05
N HIS A 40 -1.14 -2.22 9.66
CA HIS A 40 0.20 -1.83 9.19
C HIS A 40 1.18 -1.73 10.35
N ASP A 41 2.47 -1.82 10.04
CA ASP A 41 3.59 -1.50 10.93
C ASP A 41 4.48 -0.50 10.20
N THR A 42 4.59 0.71 10.76
CA THR A 42 5.37 1.80 10.13
C THR A 42 6.88 1.55 10.21
N GLU A 43 7.38 0.91 11.27
CA GLU A 43 8.82 0.65 11.44
C GLU A 43 9.31 -0.49 10.55
N LYS A 44 8.44 -1.49 10.34
CA LYS A 44 8.74 -2.67 9.52
C LYS A 44 8.25 -2.55 8.08
N ASP A 45 7.64 -1.42 7.74
CA ASP A 45 7.09 -1.16 6.41
C ASP A 45 6.17 -2.32 5.95
N ALA A 46 5.36 -2.81 6.88
CA ALA A 46 4.50 -3.98 6.66
C ALA A 46 3.04 -3.55 6.61
N ALA A 47 2.28 -4.16 5.70
CA ALA A 47 0.83 -3.98 5.61
C ALA A 47 0.21 -5.36 5.39
N ILE A 48 -0.67 -5.77 6.30
CA ILE A 48 -1.24 -7.12 6.30
C ILE A 48 -2.73 -7.12 6.61
N MET A 49 -3.43 -8.07 6.02
CA MET A 49 -4.79 -8.44 6.38
C MET A 49 -4.73 -9.71 7.23
N ILE A 50 -5.41 -9.69 8.38
CA ILE A 50 -5.50 -10.85 9.27
C ILE A 50 -6.96 -11.25 9.39
N THR A 51 -7.32 -12.40 8.82
CA THR A 51 -8.66 -12.97 8.99
C THR A 51 -8.59 -14.19 9.89
N ASP A 52 -9.57 -14.30 10.79
CA ASP A 52 -9.71 -15.42 11.70
C ASP A 52 -11.09 -16.03 11.42
N ASP A 53 -11.07 -17.15 10.71
CA ASP A 53 -12.23 -17.83 10.14
C ASP A 53 -12.34 -19.22 10.79
N ASP A 54 -13.43 -19.95 10.58
CA ASP A 54 -13.58 -21.33 11.07
C ASP A 54 -12.47 -22.28 10.56
N ASP A 55 -11.82 -21.90 9.45
CA ASP A 55 -10.69 -22.61 8.84
C ASP A 55 -9.31 -22.23 9.43
N GLY A 56 -9.25 -21.34 10.43
CA GLY A 56 -8.04 -20.89 11.11
C GLY A 56 -7.48 -19.55 10.63
N LEU A 57 -6.45 -19.07 11.32
CA LEU A 57 -5.83 -17.75 11.10
C LEU A 57 -5.20 -17.63 9.71
N ARG A 58 -5.64 -16.66 8.92
CA ARG A 58 -5.11 -16.34 7.59
C ARG A 58 -4.44 -14.98 7.62
N VAL A 59 -3.22 -14.91 7.07
CA VAL A 59 -2.44 -13.67 6.98
C VAL A 59 -2.01 -13.51 5.54
N GLU A 60 -2.31 -12.35 4.96
CA GLU A 60 -1.90 -11.99 3.61
C GLU A 60 -1.38 -10.56 3.59
N GLY A 61 -0.29 -10.32 2.87
CA GLY A 61 0.19 -8.97 2.59
C GLY A 61 1.70 -8.84 2.43
N ILE A 62 2.21 -7.69 2.85
CA ILE A 62 3.57 -7.21 2.58
C ILE A 62 4.34 -7.10 3.90
N LEU A 63 5.58 -7.58 3.90
CA LEU A 63 6.48 -7.57 5.04
C LEU A 63 7.78 -6.83 4.67
N GLY A 64 7.72 -5.50 4.61
CA GLY A 64 8.84 -4.67 4.12
C GLY A 64 8.90 -4.62 2.60
N ASP A 65 10.09 -4.40 2.04
CA ASP A 65 10.25 -4.06 0.63
C ASP A 65 9.89 -5.20 -0.33
N THR A 66 10.50 -6.37 -0.15
CA THR A 66 10.41 -7.50 -1.11
C THR A 66 9.64 -8.70 -0.60
N LEU A 67 9.53 -8.88 0.72
CA LEU A 67 8.93 -10.07 1.29
C LEU A 67 7.40 -9.96 1.29
N ARG A 68 6.73 -11.05 0.93
CA ARG A 68 5.27 -11.19 0.93
C ARG A 68 4.87 -12.40 1.76
N ILE A 69 3.66 -12.37 2.28
CA ILE A 69 3.04 -13.48 2.99
C ILE A 69 1.66 -13.76 2.40
N ARG A 70 1.30 -15.03 2.25
CA ARG A 70 -0.05 -15.45 1.88
C ARG A 70 -0.37 -16.83 2.46
N PRO A 71 -1.65 -17.20 2.59
CA PRO A 71 -2.02 -18.57 2.92
C PRO A 71 -1.53 -19.54 1.83
N SER A 72 -0.96 -20.67 2.24
CA SER A 72 -0.56 -21.75 1.32
C SER A 72 -1.79 -22.36 0.64
N SER A 73 -1.65 -22.67 -0.65
CA SER A 73 -2.67 -23.37 -1.44
C SER A 73 -2.67 -24.89 -1.23
N VAL A 74 -1.61 -25.43 -0.62
CA VAL A 74 -1.45 -26.86 -0.36
C VAL A 74 -2.13 -27.18 0.96
N MET A 75 -3.10 -28.10 0.94
CA MET A 75 -3.89 -28.54 2.10
C MET A 75 -3.09 -29.35 3.13
N GLU A 76 -1.86 -28.96 3.44
CA GLU A 76 -1.13 -29.49 4.59
C GLU A 76 -1.56 -28.70 5.82
N ARG A 77 -2.70 -29.13 6.38
CA ARG A 77 -3.11 -28.75 7.74
C ARG A 77 -2.13 -29.43 8.70
N ASN A 78 -1.66 -28.72 9.71
CA ASN A 78 -1.05 -29.41 10.85
C ASN A 78 -2.14 -30.24 11.57
N ALA A 79 -1.73 -31.13 12.47
CA ALA A 79 -2.66 -32.01 13.21
C ALA A 79 -3.73 -31.25 14.04
N GLU A 80 -3.53 -29.94 14.24
CA GLU A 80 -4.40 -29.03 15.01
C GLU A 80 -5.33 -28.18 14.14
N GLY A 81 -5.20 -28.25 12.80
CA GLY A 81 -6.08 -27.53 11.86
C GLY A 81 -5.62 -26.12 11.45
N HIS A 82 -4.39 -25.70 11.78
CA HIS A 82 -3.84 -24.41 11.38
C HIS A 82 -3.53 -24.35 9.87
N VAL A 83 -3.68 -23.14 9.30
CA VAL A 83 -3.37 -22.83 7.90
C VAL A 83 -1.90 -22.47 7.78
N ALA A 84 -1.16 -23.19 6.95
CA ALA A 84 0.21 -22.82 6.61
C ALA A 84 0.25 -21.53 5.77
N HIS A 85 1.28 -20.70 5.95
CA HIS A 85 1.53 -19.51 5.14
C HIS A 85 2.83 -19.67 4.36
N GLU A 86 2.82 -19.17 3.13
CA GLU A 86 3.99 -19.08 2.27
C GLU A 86 4.60 -17.68 2.39
N LEU A 87 5.91 -17.65 2.64
CA LEU A 87 6.74 -16.45 2.49
C LEU A 87 7.47 -16.52 1.16
N PHE A 88 7.36 -15.47 0.37
CA PHE A 88 8.00 -15.41 -0.94
C PHE A 88 8.50 -14.00 -1.24
N GLU A 89 9.57 -13.90 -2.02
CA GLU A 89 10.14 -12.62 -2.43
C GLU A 89 9.55 -12.18 -3.76
N VAL A 90 9.20 -10.89 -3.83
CA VAL A 90 8.81 -10.20 -5.05
C VAL A 90 9.82 -9.09 -5.29
N PRO A 91 10.58 -9.12 -6.40
CA PRO A 91 11.51 -8.06 -6.75
C PRO A 91 10.80 -6.71 -6.85
N LEU A 92 11.48 -5.65 -6.43
CA LEU A 92 10.98 -4.28 -6.61
C LEU A 92 10.85 -3.98 -8.10
N ARG A 93 9.65 -3.53 -8.53
CA ARG A 93 9.43 -2.94 -9.85
C ARG A 93 9.40 -1.42 -9.71
N HIS A 94 10.03 -0.74 -10.65
CA HIS A 94 9.97 0.72 -10.80
C HIS A 94 9.81 1.06 -12.27
N PRO A 95 9.24 2.21 -12.60
CA PRO A 95 9.52 2.80 -13.89
C PRO A 95 11.03 3.09 -13.96
N GLY A 96 11.72 2.46 -14.90
CA GLY A 96 13.05 2.90 -15.28
C GLY A 96 12.93 3.91 -16.43
N GLY A 97 13.78 4.94 -16.44
CA GLY A 97 13.87 5.89 -17.56
C GLY A 97 13.10 7.20 -17.34
N ASP A 98 12.75 7.88 -18.44
CA ASP A 98 11.94 9.10 -18.44
C ASP A 98 10.45 8.71 -18.41
N ASP A 99 9.94 8.54 -17.20
CA ASP A 99 8.56 8.15 -16.88
C ASP A 99 7.63 9.35 -16.62
N THR A 100 8.06 10.55 -17.05
CA THR A 100 7.25 11.75 -16.97
C THR A 100 6.92 12.29 -18.35
N VAL A 101 5.70 12.79 -18.51
CA VAL A 101 5.36 13.63 -19.66
C VAL A 101 5.15 15.05 -19.15
N PRO A 102 5.83 16.07 -19.72
CA PRO A 102 5.48 17.45 -19.49
C PRO A 102 4.00 17.65 -19.79
N VAL A 103 3.31 18.44 -18.97
CA VAL A 103 1.96 18.87 -19.31
C VAL A 103 2.07 19.83 -20.50
N GLU A 104 2.17 19.30 -21.71
CA GLU A 104 2.00 20.09 -22.92
C GLU A 104 0.62 20.73 -22.83
N THR A 105 0.54 22.02 -23.12
CA THR A 105 -0.59 22.92 -22.93
C THR A 105 -1.82 22.53 -23.77
N ARG A 106 -2.41 21.36 -23.51
CA ARG A 106 -3.85 21.20 -23.56
C ARG A 106 -4.35 22.14 -22.49
N ASN A 107 -4.78 23.34 -22.91
CA ASN A 107 -5.35 24.38 -22.07
C ASN A 107 -5.99 23.73 -20.85
N ALA A 108 -5.37 23.91 -19.68
CA ALA A 108 -5.97 23.58 -18.39
C ALA A 108 -7.18 24.51 -18.27
N GLY A 109 -8.23 24.17 -19.02
CA GLY A 109 -9.48 24.88 -19.11
C GLY A 109 -10.07 24.78 -17.74
N THR A 110 -9.84 25.84 -16.98
CA THR A 110 -10.48 26.24 -15.74
C THR A 110 -11.60 25.29 -15.33
N SER A 111 -11.29 24.33 -14.47
CA SER A 111 -12.33 23.77 -13.59
C SER A 111 -12.98 24.97 -12.90
N ARG A 112 -14.31 25.04 -12.99
CA ARG A 112 -15.12 26.21 -12.67
C ARG A 112 -14.73 26.79 -11.31
N ARG A 113 -14.30 28.07 -11.30
CA ARG A 113 -14.09 28.88 -10.10
C ARG A 113 -15.28 28.72 -9.15
N ARG A 114 -15.11 27.98 -8.06
CA ARG A 114 -15.97 28.13 -6.88
C ARG A 114 -15.54 29.42 -6.16
N PRO A 115 -16.46 30.26 -5.68
CA PRO A 115 -16.09 31.51 -5.00
C PRO A 115 -15.27 31.20 -3.74
N ILE A 116 -14.07 31.76 -3.67
CA ILE A 116 -13.15 31.64 -2.52
C ILE A 116 -13.55 32.70 -1.49
N THR A 117 -13.97 32.26 -0.31
CA THR A 117 -13.88 33.07 0.91
C THR A 117 -12.45 32.94 1.45
N PRO A 118 -11.66 34.03 1.53
CA PRO A 118 -10.32 33.96 2.10
C PRO A 118 -10.46 33.82 3.62
N LEU A 119 -10.22 32.62 4.14
CA LEU A 119 -10.02 32.45 5.58
C LEU A 119 -8.56 32.80 5.92
N SER A 120 -8.48 33.90 6.67
CA SER A 120 -7.37 34.48 7.41
C SER A 120 -6.24 33.53 7.82
N GLU A 121 -5.01 34.04 7.63
CA GLU A 121 -3.78 33.82 8.40
C GLU A 121 -3.77 32.64 9.37
N ARG A 122 -2.97 31.61 9.05
CA ARG A 122 -2.47 30.69 10.07
C ARG A 122 -1.06 31.08 10.47
N SER A 123 -1.00 31.91 11.51
CA SER A 123 0.06 31.85 12.50
C SER A 123 -0.03 30.50 13.23
N GLY A 124 1.03 29.70 13.22
CA GLY A 124 1.03 28.37 13.83
C GLY A 124 2.35 27.64 13.68
N THR A 125 3.20 27.79 14.68
CA THR A 125 4.43 27.03 14.97
C THR A 125 4.39 25.54 14.57
N GLY A 126 5.33 25.09 13.74
CA GLY A 126 5.90 23.73 13.75
C GLY A 126 5.02 22.53 13.31
N SER A 127 3.74 22.70 12.98
CA SER A 127 2.87 21.58 12.56
C SER A 127 3.03 21.25 11.06
N ARG A 128 3.24 19.98 10.72
CA ARG A 128 3.26 19.49 9.33
C ARG A 128 1.96 19.85 8.59
N LEU A 129 2.05 20.15 7.29
CA LEU A 129 0.86 20.28 6.43
C LEU A 129 0.21 18.91 6.30
N VAL A 130 -1.09 18.80 6.56
CA VAL A 130 -1.83 17.54 6.41
C VAL A 130 -2.60 17.59 5.10
N VAL A 131 -2.43 16.58 4.25
CA VAL A 131 -3.08 16.50 2.92
C VAL A 131 -3.61 15.08 2.73
N SER A 132 -4.82 14.94 2.20
CA SER A 132 -5.43 13.63 1.97
C SER A 132 -6.02 13.51 0.56
N PRO A 133 -5.19 13.40 -0.49
CA PRO A 133 -5.66 13.38 -1.86
C PRO A 133 -6.62 12.21 -2.14
N GLU A 134 -7.71 12.50 -2.82
CA GLU A 134 -8.69 11.52 -3.27
C GLU A 134 -8.20 10.79 -4.53
N VAL A 135 -8.09 9.46 -4.45
CA VAL A 135 -7.58 8.62 -5.52
C VAL A 135 -8.71 7.74 -6.07
N HIS A 136 -8.88 7.79 -7.38
CA HIS A 136 -9.72 6.85 -8.12
C HIS A 136 -8.84 5.79 -8.78
N VAL A 137 -8.93 4.56 -8.28
CA VAL A 137 -8.20 3.42 -8.86
C VAL A 137 -9.02 2.79 -9.98
N VAL A 138 -8.50 2.84 -11.20
CA VAL A 138 -9.08 2.16 -12.36
C VAL A 138 -8.29 0.88 -12.60
N ILE A 139 -8.97 -0.26 -12.73
CA ILE A 139 -8.34 -1.58 -12.83
C ILE A 139 -8.79 -2.23 -14.12
N ASP A 140 -7.81 -2.63 -14.92
CA ASP A 140 -8.04 -3.24 -16.21
C ASP A 140 -8.41 -4.73 -16.10
N ARG A 141 -8.83 -5.31 -17.22
CA ARG A 141 -9.20 -6.71 -17.35
C ARG A 141 -8.03 -7.63 -17.03
N ALA A 142 -6.84 -7.26 -17.47
CA ALA A 142 -5.64 -8.07 -17.30
C ALA A 142 -5.29 -8.26 -15.83
N HIS A 143 -5.56 -7.27 -14.99
CA HIS A 143 -5.40 -7.35 -13.54
C HIS A 143 -6.58 -8.07 -12.88
N VAL A 144 -7.80 -7.57 -13.11
CA VAL A 144 -9.00 -8.01 -12.37
C VAL A 144 -9.36 -9.47 -12.61
N LYS A 145 -9.02 -10.05 -13.78
CA LYS A 145 -9.30 -11.47 -14.11
C LYS A 145 -8.69 -12.47 -13.14
N HIS A 146 -7.68 -12.07 -12.36
CA HIS A 146 -7.02 -12.93 -11.38
C HIS A 146 -7.81 -13.03 -10.05
N PHE A 147 -8.82 -12.18 -9.84
CA PHE A 147 -9.65 -12.16 -8.65
C PHE A 147 -11.04 -12.72 -8.96
N LYS A 148 -11.35 -13.89 -8.38
CA LYS A 148 -12.65 -14.55 -8.55
C LYS A 148 -13.79 -13.82 -7.83
N LEU A 149 -13.46 -13.13 -6.74
CA LEU A 149 -14.41 -12.46 -5.86
C LEU A 149 -14.04 -10.98 -5.74
N ARG A 150 -15.05 -10.11 -5.80
CA ARG A 150 -14.90 -8.67 -5.56
C ARG A 150 -14.28 -8.39 -4.19
N SER A 151 -14.66 -9.13 -3.15
CA SER A 151 -14.08 -8.99 -1.81
C SER A 151 -12.57 -9.19 -1.81
N LYS A 152 -12.07 -10.21 -2.52
CA LYS A 152 -10.63 -10.47 -2.62
C LYS A 152 -9.86 -9.40 -3.38
N LEU A 153 -10.47 -8.80 -4.40
CA LEU A 153 -9.88 -7.62 -5.05
C LEU A 153 -9.81 -6.44 -4.09
N MET A 154 -10.88 -6.17 -3.35
CA MET A 154 -10.93 -5.07 -2.39
C MET A 154 -9.96 -5.25 -1.23
N GLU A 155 -9.85 -6.46 -0.67
CA GLU A 155 -8.84 -6.81 0.34
C GLU A 155 -7.41 -6.60 -0.18
N TYR A 156 -7.14 -7.03 -1.42
CA TYR A 156 -5.86 -6.80 -2.09
C TYR A 156 -5.55 -5.31 -2.22
N LEU A 157 -6.49 -4.50 -2.72
CA LEU A 157 -6.32 -3.05 -2.83
C LEU A 157 -6.13 -2.39 -1.46
N ALA A 158 -6.80 -2.88 -0.43
CA ALA A 158 -6.67 -2.36 0.93
C ALA A 158 -5.23 -2.52 1.46
N ILE A 159 -4.65 -3.72 1.30
CA ILE A 159 -3.26 -4.00 1.64
C ILE A 159 -2.32 -3.15 0.77
N PHE A 160 -2.56 -3.13 -0.55
CA PHE A 160 -1.75 -2.40 -1.52
C PHE A 160 -1.67 -0.91 -1.15
N MET A 161 -2.81 -0.27 -0.92
CA MET A 161 -2.86 1.16 -0.58
C MET A 161 -2.35 1.46 0.83
N ALA A 162 -2.45 0.51 1.77
CA ALA A 162 -1.82 0.66 3.08
C ALA A 162 -0.29 0.71 2.94
N ALA A 163 0.27 -0.17 2.11
CA ALA A 163 1.70 -0.17 1.82
C ALA A 163 2.15 1.07 1.05
N VAL A 164 1.36 1.56 0.08
CA VAL A 164 1.63 2.84 -0.60
C VAL A 164 1.68 3.98 0.41
N ASN A 165 0.71 4.05 1.33
CA ASN A 165 0.67 5.09 2.35
C ASN A 165 1.83 5.01 3.35
N LEU A 166 2.38 3.82 3.62
CA LEU A 166 3.61 3.69 4.42
C LEU A 166 4.80 4.40 3.75
N LYS A 167 4.87 4.39 2.40
CA LYS A 167 5.91 5.12 1.66
C LYS A 167 5.78 6.63 1.88
N TYR A 168 4.57 7.17 1.78
CA TYR A 168 4.33 8.61 1.99
C TYR A 168 4.57 9.06 3.43
N ARG A 169 4.37 8.20 4.43
CA ARG A 169 4.70 8.51 5.85
C ARG A 169 6.18 8.80 6.09
N THR A 170 7.05 8.45 5.15
CA THR A 170 8.49 8.76 5.21
C THR A 170 8.79 10.23 4.86
N MET A 171 7.83 10.96 4.29
CA MET A 171 8.00 12.36 3.90
C MET A 171 8.19 13.30 5.09
N MET A 172 9.03 14.30 4.88
CA MET A 172 9.23 15.41 5.81
C MET A 172 8.24 16.54 5.47
N TYR A 173 7.88 17.36 6.44
CA TYR A 173 7.02 18.57 6.30
C TYR A 173 5.54 18.37 5.97
N VAL A 174 5.18 17.35 5.18
CA VAL A 174 3.80 17.04 4.79
C VAL A 174 3.42 15.67 5.34
N ASP A 175 2.34 15.61 6.11
CA ASP A 175 1.66 14.37 6.48
C ASP A 175 0.63 14.06 5.38
N LEU A 176 1.05 13.21 4.44
CA LEU A 176 0.24 12.84 3.29
C LEU A 176 -0.32 11.43 3.45
N GLN A 177 -1.63 11.31 3.20
CA GLN A 177 -2.27 10.01 3.09
C GLN A 177 -3.24 9.97 1.90
N LEU A 178 -2.95 9.12 0.92
CA LEU A 178 -3.86 8.86 -0.19
C LEU A 178 -5.11 8.15 0.31
N VAL A 179 -6.27 8.60 -0.17
CA VAL A 179 -7.57 8.04 0.21
C VAL A 179 -8.32 7.60 -1.03
N VAL A 180 -8.62 6.30 -1.12
CA VAL A 180 -9.36 5.77 -2.27
C VAL A 180 -10.86 6.04 -2.09
N THR A 181 -11.42 6.85 -2.98
CA THR A 181 -12.84 7.23 -2.97
C THR A 181 -13.65 6.47 -4.01
N LYS A 182 -12.99 5.96 -5.05
CA LYS A 182 -13.60 5.18 -6.12
C LYS A 182 -12.66 4.08 -6.62
N VAL A 183 -13.25 2.95 -6.98
CA VAL A 183 -12.59 1.84 -7.69
C VAL A 183 -13.42 1.51 -8.91
N THR A 184 -12.86 1.61 -10.11
CA THR A 184 -13.53 1.21 -11.36
C THR A 184 -12.85 -0.02 -11.93
N VAL A 185 -13.62 -1.06 -12.26
CA VAL A 185 -13.11 -2.30 -12.86
C VAL A 185 -13.70 -2.53 -14.26
N PHE A 186 -12.85 -3.00 -15.18
CA PHE A 186 -13.23 -3.36 -16.55
C PHE A 186 -13.13 -4.88 -16.74
N HIS A 187 -14.27 -5.56 -16.97
CA HIS A 187 -14.29 -7.02 -17.14
C HIS A 187 -14.30 -7.49 -18.60
N ASN A 188 -14.86 -6.72 -19.55
CA ASN A 188 -14.94 -7.09 -20.97
C ASN A 188 -14.69 -5.92 -21.95
N ILE A 189 -13.62 -6.12 -22.74
CA ILE A 189 -13.24 -5.65 -24.09
C ILE A 189 -13.15 -4.14 -24.38
N SER A 190 -14.06 -3.30 -23.92
CA SER A 190 -13.92 -1.86 -24.15
C SER A 190 -13.09 -1.24 -23.02
N GLU A 191 -11.78 -1.41 -23.11
CA GLU A 191 -10.81 -0.55 -22.41
C GLU A 191 -10.39 0.53 -23.41
N PRO A 192 -11.20 1.58 -23.64
CA PRO A 192 -11.02 2.50 -24.78
C PRO A 192 -9.72 3.33 -24.66
N PHE A 193 -9.06 3.25 -23.51
CA PHE A 193 -7.84 3.94 -23.20
C PHE A 193 -6.59 3.10 -23.37
N ILE A 194 -6.69 1.76 -23.48
CA ILE A 194 -5.52 0.88 -23.60
C ILE A 194 -5.15 0.70 -25.07
N THR A 195 -3.92 1.05 -25.41
CA THR A 195 -3.33 0.76 -26.73
C THR A 195 -2.31 -0.37 -26.59
N ARG A 196 -2.52 -1.46 -27.31
CA ARG A 196 -1.68 -2.67 -27.27
C ARG A 196 -0.74 -2.71 -28.46
N SER A 197 0.45 -3.28 -28.27
CA SER A 197 1.28 -3.71 -29.39
C SER A 197 0.65 -4.93 -30.08
N ASP A 198 0.81 -5.03 -31.41
CA ASP A 198 0.39 -6.20 -32.19
C ASP A 198 1.42 -7.33 -32.12
N HIS A 199 2.64 -7.05 -31.67
CA HIS A 199 3.78 -8.00 -31.69
C HIS A 199 4.13 -8.54 -30.31
N HIS A 200 3.76 -7.85 -29.23
CA HIS A 200 4.06 -8.25 -27.87
C HIS A 200 2.84 -7.98 -26.96
N PRO A 201 2.58 -8.79 -25.91
CA PRO A 201 1.50 -8.55 -24.95
C PRO A 201 1.78 -7.34 -24.01
N THR A 202 2.32 -6.26 -24.55
CA THR A 202 2.62 -4.99 -23.86
C THR A 202 1.65 -3.88 -24.24
N ILE A 203 1.39 -3.01 -23.28
CA ILE A 203 0.74 -1.73 -23.50
C ILE A 203 1.77 -0.71 -24.02
N MET A 204 1.37 0.08 -25.01
CA MET A 204 2.15 1.24 -25.48
C MET A 204 2.03 2.37 -24.45
N LEU A 205 3.14 2.68 -23.77
CA LEU A 205 3.20 3.58 -22.61
C LEU A 205 2.56 4.96 -22.89
N GLY A 206 3.06 5.66 -23.90
CA GLY A 206 2.67 7.05 -24.21
C GLY A 206 1.25 7.18 -24.74
N GLU A 207 0.88 6.34 -25.71
CA GLU A 207 -0.45 6.32 -26.33
C GLU A 207 -1.53 5.98 -25.29
N THR A 208 -1.23 5.04 -24.39
CA THR A 208 -2.17 4.64 -23.35
C THR A 208 -2.35 5.73 -22.31
N LEU A 209 -1.28 6.42 -21.86
CA LEU A 209 -1.46 7.53 -20.92
C LEU A 209 -2.26 8.66 -21.57
N TRP A 210 -1.98 8.96 -22.85
CA TRP A 210 -2.71 9.98 -23.59
C TRP A 210 -4.20 9.65 -23.73
N ASN A 211 -4.52 8.41 -24.13
CA ASN A 211 -5.90 7.96 -24.30
C ASN A 211 -6.62 7.87 -22.95
N PHE A 212 -5.93 7.43 -21.89
CA PHE A 212 -6.46 7.40 -20.53
C PHE A 212 -6.76 8.78 -19.99
N SER A 213 -5.83 9.72 -20.12
CA SER A 213 -6.01 11.12 -19.76
C SER A 213 -7.15 11.78 -20.54
N THR A 214 -7.30 11.41 -21.82
CA THR A 214 -8.42 11.85 -22.67
C THR A 214 -9.75 11.25 -22.22
N TYR A 215 -9.77 9.98 -21.82
CA TYR A 215 -10.96 9.31 -21.30
C TYR A 215 -11.43 9.92 -19.98
N VAL A 216 -10.50 10.17 -19.04
CA VAL A 216 -10.76 10.84 -17.76
C VAL A 216 -11.35 12.22 -17.97
N GLY A 217 -10.76 13.02 -18.87
CA GLY A 217 -11.25 14.37 -19.13
C GLY A 217 -12.55 14.45 -19.94
N ARG A 218 -12.80 13.50 -20.88
CA ARG A 218 -14.07 13.45 -21.64
C ARG A 218 -15.23 12.93 -20.81
N THR A 219 -14.96 12.02 -19.88
CA THR A 219 -15.98 11.44 -18.98
C THR A 219 -16.06 12.23 -17.68
N GLU A 220 -15.96 13.56 -17.75
CA GLU A 220 -15.79 14.46 -16.60
C GLU A 220 -16.73 14.15 -15.44
N LYS A 221 -18.02 13.89 -15.70
CA LYS A 221 -19.00 13.60 -14.64
C LYS A 221 -18.63 12.44 -13.73
N ASP A 222 -17.85 11.48 -14.22
CA ASP A 222 -17.42 10.32 -13.46
C ASP A 222 -16.15 10.58 -12.63
N PHE A 223 -15.35 11.56 -13.04
CA PHE A 223 -14.00 11.83 -12.51
C PHE A 223 -13.80 13.24 -11.95
N GLU A 224 -14.78 14.14 -12.07
CA GLU A 224 -14.65 15.57 -11.75
C GLU A 224 -14.21 15.81 -10.31
N SER A 225 -14.69 14.97 -9.40
CA SER A 225 -14.41 15.00 -7.97
C SER A 225 -13.09 14.37 -7.57
N ASP A 226 -12.39 13.68 -8.48
CA ASP A 226 -11.21 12.90 -8.13
C ASP A 226 -9.96 13.79 -8.28
N ASP A 227 -9.10 13.83 -7.26
CA ASP A 227 -7.85 14.60 -7.33
C ASP A 227 -6.86 13.95 -8.29
N MET A 228 -6.83 12.61 -8.27
CA MET A 228 -5.96 11.75 -9.07
C MET A 228 -6.70 10.49 -9.52
N VAL A 229 -6.38 10.01 -10.73
CA VAL A 229 -6.92 8.78 -11.30
C VAL A 229 -5.76 7.92 -11.76
N VAL A 230 -5.67 6.69 -11.25
CA VAL A 230 -4.54 5.80 -11.55
C VAL A 230 -5.06 4.53 -12.21
N LEU A 231 -4.57 4.23 -13.42
CA LEU A 231 -4.79 2.94 -14.07
C LEU A 231 -3.81 1.92 -13.51
N LEU A 232 -4.32 0.95 -12.76
CA LEU A 232 -3.59 -0.22 -12.31
C LEU A 232 -3.79 -1.37 -13.31
N THR A 233 -2.73 -1.70 -14.05
CA THR A 233 -2.76 -2.72 -15.11
C THR A 233 -1.96 -3.96 -14.73
N GLY A 234 -2.48 -5.12 -15.15
CA GLY A 234 -1.76 -6.40 -15.07
C GLY A 234 -0.97 -6.75 -16.33
N MET A 235 -0.87 -5.84 -17.30
CA MET A 235 -0.07 -6.01 -18.53
C MET A 235 1.28 -5.32 -18.38
N ASP A 236 2.30 -5.88 -19.02
CA ASP A 236 3.61 -5.24 -19.09
C ASP A 236 3.51 -3.92 -19.88
N ILE A 237 4.17 -2.87 -19.40
CA ILE A 237 4.24 -1.60 -20.11
C ILE A 237 5.61 -1.44 -20.78
N GLY A 238 5.64 -0.84 -21.98
CA GLY A 238 6.89 -0.60 -22.67
C GLY A 238 6.83 0.46 -23.75
N TYR A 239 8.01 0.88 -24.21
CA TYR A 239 8.16 1.67 -25.42
C TYR A 239 8.02 0.76 -26.63
N VAL A 240 7.04 1.11 -27.46
CA VAL A 240 6.72 0.43 -28.70
C VAL A 240 6.84 1.46 -29.81
N ASN A 241 7.52 1.11 -30.89
CA ASN A 241 7.60 2.00 -32.04
C ASN A 241 6.22 2.04 -32.71
N PRO A 242 5.55 3.20 -32.82
CA PRO A 242 4.19 3.27 -33.35
C PRO A 242 4.09 2.93 -34.84
N THR A 243 5.21 2.94 -35.58
CA THR A 243 5.25 2.63 -37.02
C THR A 243 5.58 1.17 -37.28
N THR A 244 6.57 0.60 -36.58
CA THR A 244 6.97 -0.81 -36.77
C THR A 244 6.24 -1.77 -35.83
N ASN A 245 5.60 -1.23 -34.79
CA ASN A 245 4.98 -1.94 -33.68
C ASN A 245 5.92 -2.85 -32.87
N GLU A 246 7.24 -2.65 -33.02
CA GLU A 246 8.26 -3.39 -32.28
C GLU A 246 8.52 -2.74 -30.92
N SER A 247 8.57 -3.56 -29.87
CA SER A 247 8.96 -3.14 -28.52
C SER A 247 10.47 -2.96 -28.44
N TYR A 248 10.93 -1.79 -27.98
CA TYR A 248 12.37 -1.47 -27.88
C TYR A 248 12.82 -1.00 -26.50
N GLY A 249 11.89 -0.81 -25.57
CA GLY A 249 12.18 -0.52 -24.16
C GLY A 249 11.18 -1.25 -23.26
N LEU A 250 11.60 -2.40 -22.73
CA LEU A 250 10.83 -3.21 -21.79
C LEU A 250 11.35 -2.96 -20.37
N GLY A 251 10.46 -3.02 -19.38
CA GLY A 251 10.82 -2.83 -17.96
C GLY A 251 10.46 -1.45 -17.38
N ILE A 252 9.51 -0.74 -18.00
CA ILE A 252 8.91 0.48 -17.45
C ILE A 252 7.63 0.08 -16.75
N ALA A 253 7.50 0.40 -15.47
CA ALA A 253 6.34 0.01 -14.68
C ALA A 253 5.29 1.12 -14.52
N GLY A 254 5.51 2.33 -15.05
CA GLY A 254 4.58 3.45 -14.88
C GLY A 254 4.88 4.68 -15.74
N LEU A 255 3.91 5.59 -15.82
CA LEU A 255 4.05 6.92 -16.45
C LEU A 255 2.96 7.85 -15.90
N ALA A 256 3.34 9.09 -15.58
CA ALA A 256 2.43 10.11 -15.08
C ALA A 256 2.64 11.49 -15.72
N ASN A 257 1.60 12.32 -15.64
CA ASN A 257 1.70 13.74 -15.98
C ASN A 257 2.24 14.51 -14.77
N LEU A 258 3.46 15.04 -14.86
CA LEU A 258 4.07 15.77 -13.73
C LEU A 258 3.23 16.98 -13.31
N GLY A 259 2.86 17.05 -12.03
CA GLY A 259 2.01 18.09 -11.45
C GLY A 259 0.55 18.06 -11.93
N GLY A 260 0.12 16.92 -12.45
CA GLY A 260 -1.18 16.74 -13.10
C GLY A 260 -2.39 16.66 -12.16
N ALA A 261 -2.19 16.45 -10.86
CA ALA A 261 -3.28 16.40 -9.87
C ALA A 261 -4.20 17.63 -9.95
N CYS A 262 -5.51 17.44 -9.69
CA CYS A 262 -6.59 18.40 -9.92
C CYS A 262 -6.89 18.74 -11.40
N GLY A 263 -6.01 18.44 -12.36
CA GLY A 263 -6.23 18.82 -13.76
C GLY A 263 -7.12 17.82 -14.50
N LEU A 264 -8.17 18.29 -15.18
CA LEU A 264 -9.17 17.43 -15.83
C LEU A 264 -8.56 16.42 -16.83
N TRP A 265 -7.55 16.85 -17.58
CA TRP A 265 -6.89 16.06 -18.63
C TRP A 265 -5.51 15.54 -18.23
N THR A 266 -5.10 15.76 -16.98
CA THR A 266 -3.71 15.54 -16.54
C THR A 266 -3.64 14.77 -15.24
N ARG A 267 -4.76 14.57 -14.53
CA ARG A 267 -4.79 13.83 -13.26
C ARG A 267 -4.59 12.31 -13.40
N GLY A 268 -4.27 11.84 -14.59
CA GLY A 268 -4.09 10.43 -14.94
C GLY A 268 -2.65 9.94 -14.77
N ALA A 269 -2.48 8.73 -14.28
CA ALA A 269 -1.23 7.97 -14.27
C ALA A 269 -1.44 6.50 -14.63
N LEU A 270 -0.40 5.83 -15.12
CA LEU A 270 -0.36 4.39 -15.39
C LEU A 270 0.56 3.69 -14.42
N VAL A 271 0.15 2.53 -13.89
CA VAL A 271 0.93 1.71 -12.98
C VAL A 271 0.75 0.24 -13.33
N GLU A 272 1.86 -0.44 -13.56
CA GLU A 272 1.93 -1.89 -13.70
C GLU A 272 1.95 -2.57 -12.33
N ASP A 273 1.14 -3.62 -12.18
CA ASP A 273 1.17 -4.51 -11.02
C ASP A 273 0.86 -5.95 -11.43
N VAL A 274 1.75 -6.88 -11.07
CA VAL A 274 1.47 -8.32 -11.17
C VAL A 274 0.43 -8.70 -10.11
N PRO A 275 -0.76 -9.17 -10.51
CA PRO A 275 -1.84 -9.44 -9.58
C PRO A 275 -1.44 -10.43 -8.48
N LYS A 276 -1.86 -10.15 -7.23
CA LYS A 276 -1.60 -10.96 -6.02
C LYS A 276 -0.14 -10.96 -5.54
N THR A 277 0.68 -10.02 -6.00
CA THR A 277 2.09 -9.92 -5.58
C THR A 277 2.43 -8.60 -4.91
N PHE A 278 1.59 -7.57 -5.08
CA PHE A 278 1.86 -6.20 -4.62
C PHE A 278 3.15 -5.62 -5.20
N SER A 279 3.51 -6.02 -6.42
CA SER A 279 4.72 -5.56 -7.12
C SER A 279 4.67 -4.07 -7.47
N GLY A 280 3.49 -3.52 -7.74
CA GLY A 280 3.30 -2.15 -8.16
C GLY A 280 3.29 -1.11 -7.04
N VAL A 281 3.47 -1.49 -5.77
CA VAL A 281 3.33 -0.56 -4.62
C VAL A 281 4.28 0.63 -4.70
N VAL A 282 5.56 0.38 -5.01
CA VAL A 282 6.56 1.46 -5.11
C VAL A 282 6.31 2.32 -6.34
N THR A 283 5.98 1.71 -7.48
CA THR A 283 5.61 2.43 -8.69
C THR A 283 4.38 3.31 -8.48
N PHE A 284 3.34 2.80 -7.81
CA PHE A 284 2.14 3.60 -7.53
C PHE A 284 2.47 4.84 -6.69
N ALA A 285 3.31 4.68 -5.65
CA ALA A 285 3.79 5.82 -4.86
C ALA A 285 4.62 6.80 -5.69
N HIS A 286 5.46 6.32 -6.60
CA HIS A 286 6.24 7.13 -7.52
C HIS A 286 5.35 7.97 -8.45
N GLU A 287 4.43 7.33 -9.16
CA GLU A 287 3.56 7.99 -10.13
C GLU A 287 2.59 8.98 -9.48
N CYS A 288 2.05 8.64 -8.31
CA CYS A 288 1.29 9.61 -7.52
C CYS A 288 2.19 10.77 -7.04
N GLY A 289 3.48 10.53 -6.76
CA GLY A 289 4.47 11.58 -6.48
C GLY A 289 4.63 12.56 -7.65
N HIS A 290 4.73 12.04 -8.88
CA HIS A 290 4.74 12.87 -10.09
C HIS A 290 3.46 13.68 -10.23
N LEU A 291 2.27 13.07 -10.07
CA LEU A 291 1.01 13.81 -10.11
C LEU A 291 0.97 14.96 -9.08
N LEU A 292 1.62 14.77 -7.93
CA LEU A 292 1.81 15.74 -6.85
C LEU A 292 3.03 16.67 -7.05
N GLY A 293 3.57 16.73 -8.27
CA GLY A 293 4.54 17.72 -8.69
C GLY A 293 5.99 17.46 -8.25
N ILE A 294 6.29 16.22 -7.84
CA ILE A 294 7.65 15.82 -7.46
C ILE A 294 8.39 15.34 -8.71
N ALA A 295 9.43 16.05 -9.14
CA ALA A 295 10.29 15.59 -10.22
C ALA A 295 11.31 14.56 -9.72
N HIS A 296 11.90 13.79 -10.63
CA HIS A 296 12.94 12.80 -10.30
C HIS A 296 14.11 13.39 -9.51
N ASP A 297 14.69 12.58 -8.63
CA ASP A 297 15.95 12.88 -7.97
C ASP A 297 17.06 13.13 -9.00
N GLY A 298 17.84 14.20 -8.82
CA GLY A 298 18.89 14.65 -9.73
C GLY A 298 18.40 15.57 -10.86
N SER A 299 17.09 15.71 -11.05
CA SER A 299 16.52 16.54 -12.13
C SER A 299 16.66 18.05 -11.87
N PRO A 300 16.79 18.88 -12.92
CA PRO A 300 16.68 20.33 -12.80
C PRO A 300 15.25 20.79 -12.47
N PRO A 301 15.06 22.06 -12.07
CA PRO A 301 13.73 22.65 -11.96
C PRO A 301 12.91 22.50 -13.25
N GLN A 302 11.65 22.07 -13.10
CA GLN A 302 10.72 21.88 -14.21
C GLN A 302 9.99 23.19 -14.50
N THR A 303 10.49 23.96 -15.47
CA THR A 303 10.09 25.37 -15.70
C THR A 303 8.62 25.56 -16.09
N TYR A 304 7.97 24.53 -16.61
CA TYR A 304 6.53 24.54 -16.92
C TYR A 304 5.65 24.34 -15.69
N LEU A 305 6.19 23.79 -14.59
CA LEU A 305 5.47 23.58 -13.35
C LEU A 305 5.83 24.68 -12.35
N LYS A 306 4.88 25.59 -12.13
CA LYS A 306 5.03 26.72 -11.20
C LYS A 306 5.49 26.24 -9.82
N GLY A 307 6.57 26.83 -9.31
CA GLY A 307 7.10 26.54 -7.98
C GLY A 307 7.91 25.25 -7.86
N ASN A 308 8.07 24.49 -8.94
CA ASN A 308 8.93 23.31 -8.93
C ASN A 308 10.41 23.72 -8.88
N ILE A 309 11.13 23.16 -7.91
CA ILE A 309 12.56 23.46 -7.66
C ILE A 309 13.50 22.36 -8.19
N GLY A 310 12.95 21.29 -8.78
CA GLY A 310 13.69 20.09 -9.16
C GLY A 310 14.24 19.35 -7.95
N ALA A 311 15.23 18.48 -8.17
CA ALA A 311 15.86 17.69 -7.12
C ALA A 311 17.35 17.46 -7.35
N LYS A 312 18.07 18.45 -7.93
CA LYS A 312 19.52 18.35 -8.20
C LYS A 312 20.36 18.00 -6.97
N GLU A 313 19.92 18.39 -5.78
CA GLU A 313 20.63 18.15 -4.52
C GLU A 313 20.48 16.70 -4.01
N CYS A 314 19.52 15.94 -4.54
CA CYS A 314 19.32 14.53 -4.22
C CYS A 314 19.75 13.69 -5.43
N PRO A 315 20.94 13.07 -5.42
CA PRO A 315 21.43 12.31 -6.56
C PRO A 315 20.51 11.13 -6.91
N ALA A 316 20.25 10.92 -8.20
CA ALA A 316 19.56 9.73 -8.70
C ALA A 316 20.24 8.42 -8.22
N SER A 317 21.56 8.44 -8.03
CA SER A 317 22.36 7.30 -7.55
C SER A 317 22.01 6.83 -6.14
N ASP A 318 21.35 7.67 -5.34
CA ASP A 318 20.93 7.32 -3.98
C ASP A 318 19.69 6.41 -3.98
N ARG A 319 19.02 6.29 -5.13
CA ARG A 319 17.95 5.30 -5.40
C ARG A 319 16.78 5.35 -4.42
N TYR A 320 16.41 6.54 -3.96
CA TYR A 320 15.11 6.79 -3.31
C TYR A 320 13.96 6.58 -4.29
N ILE A 321 12.71 6.62 -3.79
CA ILE A 321 11.51 6.35 -4.60
C ILE A 321 11.46 7.19 -5.88
N MET A 322 11.95 8.43 -5.91
CA MET A 322 11.90 9.27 -7.11
C MET A 322 13.16 9.18 -7.98
N SER A 323 14.00 8.17 -7.79
CA SER A 323 15.12 7.92 -8.68
C SER A 323 14.61 7.40 -10.04
N PRO A 324 15.15 7.88 -11.18
CA PRO A 324 14.78 7.39 -12.52
C PRO A 324 15.27 5.96 -12.80
N SER A 325 15.89 5.31 -11.81
CA SER A 325 16.38 3.94 -11.92
C SER A 325 16.31 3.23 -10.56
N MET A 326 15.77 2.02 -10.52
CA MET A 326 15.87 1.16 -9.33
C MET A 326 16.78 -0.04 -9.53
N GLY A 327 17.27 -0.57 -8.42
CA GLY A 327 18.02 -1.81 -8.33
C GLY A 327 17.92 -2.40 -6.93
N ILE A 328 18.71 -3.43 -6.64
CA ILE A 328 18.68 -4.16 -5.36
C ILE A 328 18.99 -3.23 -4.15
N THR A 329 19.70 -2.13 -4.37
CA THR A 329 20.05 -1.16 -3.32
C THR A 329 19.06 0.01 -3.23
N SER A 330 17.91 -0.08 -3.89
CA SER A 330 16.89 0.96 -3.84
C SER A 330 16.27 1.09 -2.47
N ILE A 331 15.93 2.32 -2.12
CA ILE A 331 15.37 2.70 -0.84
C ILE A 331 13.89 3.03 -1.09
N SER A 332 12.98 2.25 -0.51
CA SER A 332 11.54 2.51 -0.60
C SER A 332 11.07 3.66 0.31
N LYS A 333 11.79 4.79 0.27
CA LYS A 333 11.46 6.03 0.96
C LYS A 333 11.60 7.20 0.01
N PHE A 334 10.91 8.30 0.28
CA PHE A 334 11.09 9.53 -0.49
C PHE A 334 12.35 10.27 -0.04
N SER A 335 12.98 10.97 -0.98
CA SER A 335 14.15 11.81 -0.71
C SER A 335 13.77 13.10 0.03
N TYR A 336 14.76 13.79 0.58
CA TYR A 336 14.57 15.13 1.13
C TYR A 336 14.00 16.11 0.08
N CYS A 337 14.50 16.05 -1.15
CA CYS A 337 14.04 16.90 -2.25
C CYS A 337 12.60 16.59 -2.64
N SER A 338 12.19 15.32 -2.57
CA SER A 338 10.80 14.92 -2.77
C SER A 338 9.87 15.62 -1.77
N ALA A 339 10.25 15.63 -0.49
CA ALA A 339 9.49 16.29 0.57
C ALA A 339 9.39 17.81 0.38
N GLN A 340 10.47 18.46 -0.05
CA GLN A 340 10.46 19.90 -0.36
C GLN A 340 9.54 20.24 -1.53
N GLN A 341 9.65 19.49 -2.64
CA GLN A 341 8.80 19.70 -3.82
C GLN A 341 7.32 19.48 -3.48
N LEU A 342 6.99 18.44 -2.71
CA LEU A 342 5.61 18.20 -2.27
C LEU A 342 5.09 19.38 -1.42
N TYR A 343 5.86 19.85 -0.45
CA TYR A 343 5.49 20.99 0.39
C TYR A 343 5.17 22.23 -0.43
N MET A 344 5.98 22.54 -1.44
CA MET A 344 5.76 23.66 -2.36
C MET A 344 4.50 23.46 -3.21
N PHE A 345 4.28 22.24 -3.72
CA PHE A 345 3.15 21.92 -4.59
C PHE A 345 1.81 22.02 -3.86
N VAL A 346 1.69 21.40 -2.67
CA VAL A 346 0.44 21.42 -1.88
C VAL A 346 0.21 22.77 -1.20
N GLY A 347 1.28 23.57 -1.02
CA GLY A 347 1.19 24.93 -0.51
C GLY A 347 0.58 25.93 -1.50
N ASP A 348 0.55 25.63 -2.81
CA ASP A 348 0.00 26.54 -3.82
C ASP A 348 -1.54 26.69 -3.65
N PRO A 349 -2.07 27.91 -3.45
CA PRO A 349 -3.51 28.15 -3.33
C PRO A 349 -4.35 27.73 -4.54
N SER A 350 -3.74 27.59 -5.73
CA SER A 350 -4.42 27.12 -6.94
C SER A 350 -4.69 25.61 -6.96
N ARG A 351 -4.12 24.86 -6.01
CA ARG A 351 -4.37 23.42 -5.83
C ARG A 351 -5.43 23.19 -4.74
N ASP A 352 -6.57 23.85 -4.90
CA ASP A 352 -7.66 23.83 -3.91
C ASP A 352 -8.38 22.47 -3.81
N CYS A 353 -8.33 21.64 -4.87
CA CYS A 353 -8.89 20.30 -4.84
C CYS A 353 -8.32 19.45 -3.69
N LEU A 354 -7.01 19.54 -3.45
CA LEU A 354 -6.29 18.78 -2.41
C LEU A 354 -6.57 19.25 -0.96
N ARG A 355 -7.38 20.30 -0.79
CA ARG A 355 -7.65 20.90 0.54
C ARG A 355 -8.87 20.30 1.22
N ASN A 356 -9.63 19.46 0.52
CA ASN A 356 -10.66 18.67 1.18
C ASN A 356 -10.03 17.57 2.04
N SER A 357 -10.83 16.98 2.91
CA SER A 357 -10.41 15.85 3.72
C SER A 357 -11.53 14.81 3.64
N PRO A 358 -11.39 13.78 2.79
CA PRO A 358 -12.38 12.72 2.72
C PRO A 358 -12.53 12.07 4.10
N SER A 359 -13.77 11.80 4.48
CA SER A 359 -14.06 11.19 5.78
C SER A 359 -13.55 9.74 5.80
N ARG A 360 -12.99 9.33 6.93
CA ARG A 360 -12.37 8.02 7.13
C ARG A 360 -12.67 7.45 8.50
N HIS A 361 -12.80 6.14 8.58
CA HIS A 361 -13.15 5.47 9.82
C HIS A 361 -11.87 5.18 10.60
N SER A 362 -11.41 6.17 11.36
CA SER A 362 -10.22 6.05 12.22
C SER A 362 -10.55 5.50 13.62
N ALA A 363 -11.71 4.87 13.80
CA ALA A 363 -12.09 4.35 15.11
C ALA A 363 -11.06 3.32 15.59
N ARG A 364 -10.37 3.64 16.69
CA ARG A 364 -9.55 2.68 17.43
C ARG A 364 -10.46 1.53 17.86
N VAL A 365 -10.29 0.36 17.26
CA VAL A 365 -10.98 -0.86 17.72
C VAL A 365 -10.49 -1.16 19.14
N SER A 366 -11.42 -1.34 20.08
CA SER A 366 -11.09 -1.58 21.48
C SER A 366 -10.36 -2.91 21.68
N LEU A 367 -9.36 -2.92 22.57
CA LEU A 367 -8.59 -4.09 23.03
C LEU A 367 -9.47 -5.28 23.47
N GLN A 368 -10.74 -5.03 23.80
CA GLN A 368 -11.71 -6.04 24.21
C GLN A 368 -12.06 -7.04 23.10
N ARG A 369 -11.91 -6.67 21.81
CA ARG A 369 -12.10 -7.61 20.68
C ARG A 369 -10.86 -8.48 20.45
N TRP A 370 -9.67 -7.97 20.77
CA TRP A 370 -8.36 -8.64 20.63
C TRP A 370 -8.03 -9.63 21.75
N ASN A 371 -8.42 -9.34 22.99
CA ASN A 371 -8.20 -10.27 24.11
C ASN A 371 -9.00 -11.59 23.99
N LYS A 372 -9.95 -11.69 23.06
CA LYS A 372 -10.73 -12.91 22.81
C LYS A 372 -10.05 -13.88 21.85
N THR A 373 -9.02 -13.45 21.12
CA THR A 373 -8.33 -14.24 20.08
C THR A 373 -6.87 -14.57 20.45
N LEU A 374 -6.42 -14.21 21.67
CA LEU A 374 -5.05 -14.46 22.14
C LEU A 374 -4.95 -15.77 22.92
N VAL A 375 -4.14 -16.70 22.43
CA VAL A 375 -3.78 -17.95 23.10
C VAL A 375 -2.63 -17.69 24.07
N SER A 376 -2.76 -18.14 25.33
CA SER A 376 -1.69 -17.97 26.32
C SER A 376 -0.48 -18.87 26.01
N PRO A 377 0.76 -18.54 26.42
CA PRO A 377 1.94 -19.39 26.17
C PRO A 377 1.82 -20.82 26.71
N VAL A 378 1.10 -21.00 27.81
CA VAL A 378 0.82 -22.31 28.40
C VAL A 378 -0.15 -23.09 27.52
N GLU A 379 -1.12 -22.40 26.93
CA GLU A 379 -2.13 -22.97 26.04
C GLU A 379 -1.52 -23.28 24.67
N LEU A 380 -0.56 -22.49 24.19
CA LEU A 380 0.31 -22.82 23.06
C LEU A 380 1.15 -24.07 23.32
N CYS A 381 1.83 -24.19 24.47
CA CYS A 381 2.57 -25.41 24.84
C CYS A 381 1.66 -26.65 24.95
N LYS A 382 0.40 -26.49 25.39
CA LYS A 382 -0.57 -27.59 25.45
C LYS A 382 -1.08 -28.01 24.07
N LEU A 383 -1.18 -27.07 23.14
CA LEU A 383 -1.52 -27.34 21.74
C LEU A 383 -0.37 -28.08 21.06
N GLU A 384 0.87 -27.62 21.23
CA GLU A 384 2.07 -28.18 20.60
C GLU A 384 2.49 -29.56 21.17
N TYR A 385 2.12 -29.85 22.43
CA TYR A 385 2.41 -31.13 23.10
C TYR A 385 1.16 -31.72 23.78
N PRO A 386 0.15 -32.15 23.01
CA PRO A 386 -1.17 -32.54 23.54
C PRO A 386 -1.12 -33.81 24.41
N ASP A 387 -0.13 -34.68 24.18
CA ASP A 387 0.05 -35.94 24.92
C ASP A 387 0.88 -35.79 26.22
N ARG A 388 1.18 -34.55 26.65
CA ARG A 388 2.03 -34.29 27.82
C ARG A 388 1.37 -33.35 28.81
N SER A 389 1.49 -33.68 30.10
CA SER A 389 1.08 -32.79 31.19
C SER A 389 2.10 -31.65 31.33
N ILE A 390 1.85 -30.54 30.65
CA ILE A 390 2.67 -29.32 30.73
C ILE A 390 2.51 -28.68 32.12
N LEU A 391 3.60 -28.65 32.88
CA LEU A 391 3.68 -28.08 34.23
C LEU A 391 3.98 -26.57 34.20
N GLY A 392 4.52 -26.07 33.09
CA GLY A 392 4.95 -24.68 32.96
C GLY A 392 5.84 -24.47 31.74
N TYR A 393 6.43 -23.28 31.65
CA TYR A 393 7.30 -22.86 30.56
C TYR A 393 8.54 -22.16 31.15
N VAL A 394 9.68 -22.25 30.47
CA VAL A 394 10.94 -21.61 30.87
C VAL A 394 11.41 -20.71 29.73
N GLU A 395 11.67 -19.43 30.01
CA GLU A 395 12.24 -18.49 29.03
C GLU A 395 13.72 -18.82 28.80
N GLU A 396 14.12 -18.97 27.52
CA GLU A 396 15.41 -19.55 27.16
C GLU A 396 16.61 -18.59 27.35
N LEU A 397 16.37 -17.33 27.71
CA LEU A 397 17.42 -16.32 27.93
C LEU A 397 17.08 -15.42 29.12
N ALA A 398 17.26 -15.93 30.34
CA ALA A 398 17.22 -15.09 31.54
C ALA A 398 18.40 -14.10 31.54
N GLY A 399 18.22 -12.94 30.91
CA GLY A 399 19.22 -11.87 30.84
C GLY A 399 19.38 -11.17 29.48
N ALA A 400 18.81 -11.70 28.39
CA ALA A 400 18.67 -10.92 27.16
C ALA A 400 17.41 -10.05 27.29
N THR A 401 17.53 -8.73 27.17
CA THR A 401 16.38 -7.80 27.15
C THR A 401 15.77 -7.78 25.76
N PRO A 402 14.67 -8.52 25.49
CA PRO A 402 14.02 -8.49 24.19
C PRO A 402 13.28 -7.15 24.05
N ALA A 403 13.14 -6.66 22.82
CA ALA A 403 12.39 -5.42 22.57
C ALA A 403 10.93 -5.56 23.02
N LEU A 404 10.34 -4.45 23.49
CA LEU A 404 8.98 -4.40 24.04
C LEU A 404 7.98 -5.08 23.08
N GLY A 405 7.32 -6.13 23.54
CA GLY A 405 6.36 -6.91 22.76
C GLY A 405 6.86 -8.32 22.40
N MET A 406 8.18 -8.55 22.33
CA MET A 406 8.76 -9.85 22.02
C MET A 406 8.91 -10.74 23.25
N ALA A 407 8.50 -12.00 23.14
CA ALA A 407 8.92 -13.07 24.05
C ALA A 407 9.78 -14.07 23.28
N THR A 408 10.83 -14.58 23.92
CA THR A 408 11.58 -15.73 23.43
C THR A 408 10.71 -16.97 23.47
N CYS A 409 10.85 -17.87 22.48
CA CYS A 409 10.15 -19.15 22.47
C CYS A 409 10.45 -19.91 23.76
N PRO A 410 9.44 -20.28 24.57
CA PRO A 410 9.72 -20.92 25.84
C PRO A 410 9.99 -22.41 25.67
N ARG A 411 10.90 -22.97 26.47
CA ARG A 411 10.99 -24.43 26.66
C ARG A 411 9.82 -24.89 27.51
N CYS A 412 8.99 -25.79 26.99
CA CYS A 412 7.90 -26.40 27.75
C CYS A 412 8.45 -27.49 28.69
N THR A 413 8.01 -27.49 29.95
CA THR A 413 8.35 -28.53 30.95
C THR A 413 7.16 -29.45 31.18
N ALA A 414 7.38 -30.77 31.13
CA ALA A 414 6.33 -31.78 31.23
C ALA A 414 6.66 -32.92 32.20
N GLU A 415 5.62 -33.56 32.77
CA GLU A 415 5.71 -34.77 33.59
C GLU A 415 5.49 -36.05 32.74
N THR A 416 6.09 -37.19 33.13
CA THR A 416 5.86 -38.48 32.44
C THR A 416 4.96 -39.40 33.24
N THR A 417 3.99 -40.02 32.58
CA THR A 417 3.13 -41.06 33.14
C THR A 417 3.81 -42.43 33.02
N LYS A 418 4.67 -42.74 33.99
CA LYS A 418 4.94 -44.09 34.56
C LYS A 418 6.15 -44.01 35.51
N ASP A 419 5.86 -43.99 36.81
CA ASP A 419 6.74 -44.33 37.93
C ASP A 419 8.22 -43.95 37.83
N THR A 420 8.55 -42.66 37.72
CA THR A 420 9.77 -42.08 38.31
C THR A 420 9.67 -40.55 38.39
N LYS A 421 9.89 -40.00 39.59
CA LYS A 421 9.93 -38.54 39.85
C LYS A 421 11.16 -37.90 39.21
N THR A 422 11.06 -37.43 37.95
CA THR A 422 12.01 -36.44 37.41
C THR A 422 11.43 -35.68 36.21
N ALA A 423 11.47 -34.35 36.25
CA ALA A 423 11.14 -33.47 35.12
C ALA A 423 12.32 -33.41 34.13
N TYR A 424 12.06 -33.44 32.82
CA TYR A 424 13.10 -33.31 31.79
C TYR A 424 12.77 -32.22 30.76
N GLN A 425 13.83 -31.63 30.17
CA GLN A 425 13.77 -30.66 29.08
C GLN A 425 13.54 -31.35 27.73
N ILE A 426 12.58 -30.85 26.94
CA ILE A 426 12.39 -31.26 25.55
C ILE A 426 13.33 -30.40 24.68
N ASN A 427 14.36 -31.01 24.09
CA ASN A 427 15.24 -30.38 23.11
C ASN A 427 15.16 -31.18 21.80
N GLN A 428 14.63 -30.58 20.73
CA GLN A 428 14.83 -31.12 19.38
C GLN A 428 15.55 -30.11 18.50
N ARG A 429 16.65 -30.59 17.90
CA ARG A 429 17.40 -29.95 16.82
C ARG A 429 16.67 -30.18 15.50
N TYR A 430 16.00 -29.16 14.92
CA TYR A 430 15.68 -28.99 13.49
C TYR A 430 15.26 -27.52 13.26
N PRO A 431 15.37 -26.97 12.03
CA PRO A 431 15.56 -25.53 11.81
C PRO A 431 14.36 -24.71 12.28
N THR A 432 14.68 -23.64 13.00
CA THR A 432 13.80 -22.60 13.54
C THR A 432 12.61 -22.25 12.64
N ALA A 433 11.43 -22.80 12.95
CA ALA A 433 10.15 -22.24 12.56
C ALA A 433 9.83 -21.07 13.51
N ILE A 434 9.75 -19.85 12.97
CA ILE A 434 9.41 -18.66 13.77
C ILE A 434 7.88 -18.52 13.78
N ALA A 435 7.25 -18.98 14.86
CA ALA A 435 5.84 -18.68 15.13
C ALA A 435 5.72 -17.25 15.72
N ILE A 436 4.91 -16.40 15.09
CA ILE A 436 4.68 -15.02 15.53
C ILE A 436 3.45 -14.99 16.43
N VAL A 437 3.64 -14.84 17.75
CA VAL A 437 2.56 -14.54 18.69
C VAL A 437 2.59 -13.03 18.99
N ILE A 438 1.53 -12.34 18.61
CA ILE A 438 1.37 -10.87 18.77
C ILE A 438 0.75 -10.61 20.15
N ARG A 439 1.37 -9.83 21.03
CA ARG A 439 0.75 -9.37 22.29
C ARG A 439 0.61 -7.85 22.32
N PRO A 440 -0.53 -7.29 22.78
CA PRO A 440 -0.63 -5.86 23.05
C PRO A 440 0.09 -5.48 24.35
N THR A 441 0.85 -4.38 24.33
CA THR A 441 1.48 -3.77 25.51
C THR A 441 0.43 -3.04 26.36
N GLN A 442 0.37 -3.35 27.66
CA GLN A 442 -0.35 -2.51 28.63
C GLN A 442 0.42 -1.19 28.83
N ALA A 443 -0.24 -0.06 28.58
CA ALA A 443 0.23 1.21 29.11
C ALA A 443 0.13 1.16 30.64
N LYS A 444 1.28 1.15 31.34
CA LYS A 444 1.30 1.38 32.79
C LYS A 444 0.79 2.80 33.04
N SER A 445 -0.36 2.91 33.69
CA SER A 445 -0.74 4.17 34.34
C SER A 445 0.28 4.44 35.45
N ALA A 446 0.99 5.56 35.33
CA ALA A 446 1.72 6.12 36.45
C ALA A 446 0.69 6.60 37.47
N SER A 447 0.41 5.77 38.47
CA SER A 447 -0.23 6.19 39.71
C SER A 447 0.73 7.15 40.42
N THR A 448 0.41 8.44 40.37
CA THR A 448 0.88 9.40 41.36
C THR A 448 0.36 8.95 42.72
N ARG A 449 1.25 8.50 43.60
CA ARG A 449 0.99 8.41 45.03
C ARG A 449 1.43 9.73 45.65
N ASN A 450 0.50 10.37 46.35
CA ASN A 450 0.77 11.41 47.34
C ASN A 450 1.77 10.89 48.38
N VAL A 451 2.85 11.64 48.61
CA VAL A 451 3.21 12.28 49.89
C VAL A 451 3.93 13.58 49.55
#